data_AF-A0A534RLU5-F1
#
_entry.id   AF-A0A534RLU5-F1
#
_cell.length_a   1.000
_cell.length_b   1.000
_cell.length_c   1.000
_cell.angle_alpha   90.00
_cell.angle_beta   90.00
_cell.angle_gamma   90.00
#
_symmetry.space_group_name_H-M   'P 1'
#
loop_
_entity.id
_entity.type
_entity.pdbx_description
1 polymer ?
#
loop_
_entity_poly.entity_id
_entity_poly.type
_entity_poly.pdbx_seq_one_letter_code
_entity_poly.pdbx_strand_id
1 'polypeptide(L)'
;LEEVFVPENHSHILGPGAPRGKHYQSPLYTTYPFVSAFAFPMGAVALGIAQGAIDAVMTLAQTKKPAGQTDTLRDRAVFHFQLADAVALVESARAWLYASVEQAWAVAHTGRPATREERGR
;
A
#
# COMPACT_ATOMS: atom_id res chain seq x y z
N LEU A 1 1.46 -27.65 -12.30
CA LEU A 1 0.86 -28.70 -11.44
C LEU A 1 -0.16 -29.43 -12.30
N GLU A 2 0.05 -30.71 -12.57
CA GLU A 2 -0.92 -31.54 -13.32
C GLU A 2 -1.53 -32.55 -12.34
N GLU A 3 -2.86 -32.46 -12.17
CA GLU A 3 -3.72 -33.37 -11.38
C GLU A 3 -3.17 -33.78 -9.99
N VAL A 4 -2.58 -32.82 -9.28
CA VAL A 4 -2.05 -33.07 -7.93
C VAL A 4 -3.21 -33.06 -6.93
N PHE A 5 -3.38 -34.17 -6.21
CA PHE A 5 -4.33 -34.28 -5.09
C PHE A 5 -3.99 -33.28 -3.98
N VAL A 6 -4.98 -32.46 -3.58
CA VAL A 6 -4.87 -31.54 -2.43
C VAL A 6 -5.76 -32.05 -1.29
N PRO A 7 -5.16 -32.50 -0.17
CA PRO A 7 -5.89 -32.88 1.02
C PRO A 7 -6.81 -31.77 1.55
N GLU A 8 -7.93 -32.14 2.17
CA GLU A 8 -8.91 -31.17 2.71
C GLU A 8 -8.30 -30.25 3.79
N ASN A 9 -7.38 -30.75 4.60
CA ASN A 9 -6.66 -29.95 5.60
C ASN A 9 -5.66 -28.94 4.99
N HIS A 10 -5.44 -28.99 3.67
CA HIS A 10 -4.65 -28.03 2.90
C HIS A 10 -5.51 -27.15 1.98
N SER A 11 -6.84 -27.22 2.10
CA SER A 11 -7.76 -26.37 1.34
C SER A 11 -8.60 -25.50 2.27
N HIS A 12 -8.97 -24.30 1.77
CA HIS A 12 -9.80 -23.37 2.50
C HIS A 12 -10.77 -22.67 1.57
N ILE A 13 -12.01 -22.53 2.04
CA ILE A 13 -13.01 -21.73 1.34
C ILE A 13 -12.68 -20.26 1.56
N LEU A 14 -12.53 -19.54 0.46
CA LEU A 14 -12.38 -18.09 0.48
C LEU A 14 -13.75 -17.45 0.24
N GLY A 15 -14.36 -16.93 1.30
CA GLY A 15 -15.64 -16.23 1.19
C GLY A 15 -16.21 -15.75 2.53
N PRO A 16 -17.23 -14.88 2.51
CA PRO A 16 -17.93 -14.46 3.72
C PRO A 16 -18.51 -15.66 4.47
N GLY A 17 -18.33 -15.70 5.79
CA GLY A 17 -18.87 -16.77 6.64
C GLY A 17 -18.17 -18.13 6.50
N ALA A 18 -17.05 -18.21 5.78
CA ALA A 18 -16.26 -19.44 5.73
C ALA A 18 -15.79 -19.86 7.14
N PRO A 19 -15.89 -21.15 7.50
CA PRO A 19 -15.48 -21.63 8.82
C PRO A 19 -14.01 -21.30 9.08
N ARG A 20 -13.76 -20.56 10.15
CA ARG A 20 -12.42 -20.19 10.59
C ARG A 20 -12.00 -21.13 11.72
N GLY A 21 -10.74 -21.55 11.70
CA GLY A 21 -10.19 -22.34 12.80
C GLY A 21 -10.23 -21.58 14.13
N LYS A 22 -10.18 -22.29 15.25
CA LYS A 22 -10.20 -21.72 16.62
C LYS A 22 -9.14 -20.66 16.89
N HIS A 23 -8.06 -20.63 16.10
CA HIS A 23 -6.97 -19.66 16.20
C HIS A 23 -7.20 -18.37 15.40
N TYR A 24 -8.21 -18.32 14.53
CA TYR A 24 -8.47 -17.22 13.60
C TYR A 24 -9.74 -16.45 13.94
N GLN A 25 -9.86 -16.04 15.22
CA GLN A 25 -11.04 -15.35 15.75
C GLN A 25 -10.88 -13.82 15.83
N SER A 26 -9.68 -13.31 15.53
CA SER A 26 -9.42 -11.86 15.49
C SER A 26 -10.21 -11.18 14.36
N PRO A 27 -10.63 -9.90 14.52
CA PRO A 27 -11.29 -9.11 13.48
C PRO A 27 -10.58 -9.14 12.12
N LEU A 28 -9.25 -9.25 12.10
CA LEU A 28 -8.46 -9.38 10.88
C LEU A 28 -8.90 -10.58 10.00
N TYR A 29 -9.30 -11.68 10.62
CA TYR A 29 -9.65 -12.92 9.92
C TYR A 29 -11.14 -13.11 9.71
N THR A 30 -11.97 -12.43 10.50
CA THR A 30 -13.43 -12.64 10.55
C THR A 30 -14.21 -11.55 9.83
N THR A 31 -13.87 -10.28 10.05
CA THR A 31 -14.69 -9.12 9.61
C THR A 31 -13.94 -8.14 8.71
N TYR A 32 -12.60 -8.14 8.77
CA TYR A 32 -11.78 -7.26 7.95
C TYR A 32 -11.93 -7.58 6.45
N PRO A 33 -12.10 -6.57 5.57
CA PRO A 33 -12.35 -6.82 4.16
C PRO A 33 -11.15 -7.52 3.49
N PHE A 34 -11.40 -8.68 2.89
CA PHE A 34 -10.35 -9.48 2.27
C PHE A 34 -9.57 -8.71 1.20
N VAL A 35 -10.26 -8.02 0.28
CA VAL A 35 -9.59 -7.25 -0.78
C VAL A 35 -8.69 -6.16 -0.21
N SER A 36 -9.16 -5.45 0.83
CA SER A 36 -8.36 -4.43 1.52
C SER A 36 -7.11 -5.00 2.18
N ALA A 37 -7.19 -6.22 2.71
CA ALA A 37 -6.04 -6.92 3.30
C ALA A 37 -4.91 -7.17 2.29
N PHE A 38 -5.22 -7.27 1.00
CA PHE A 38 -4.22 -7.39 -0.07
C PHE A 38 -3.86 -6.04 -0.69
N ALA A 39 -4.84 -5.14 -0.85
CA ALA A 39 -4.63 -3.84 -1.49
C ALA A 39 -3.70 -2.92 -0.69
N PHE A 40 -3.88 -2.82 0.63
CA PHE A 40 -3.09 -1.88 1.43
C PHE A 40 -1.59 -2.24 1.48
N PRO A 41 -1.19 -3.52 1.66
CA PRO A 41 0.23 -3.88 1.55
C PRO A 41 0.83 -3.56 0.18
N MET A 42 0.10 -3.77 -0.92
CA MET A 42 0.57 -3.39 -2.25
C MET A 42 0.77 -1.88 -2.37
N GLY A 43 -0.16 -1.07 -1.83
CA GLY A 43 -0.02 0.38 -1.74
C GLY A 43 1.20 0.79 -0.90
N ALA A 44 1.44 0.15 0.23
CA ALA A 44 2.60 0.41 1.08
C ALA A 44 3.93 0.11 0.37
N VAL A 45 4.01 -0.98 -0.41
CA VAL A 45 5.18 -1.31 -1.23
C VAL A 45 5.42 -0.23 -2.29
N ALA A 46 4.37 0.19 -3.01
CA ALA A 46 4.48 1.25 -4.01
C ALA A 46 4.98 2.58 -3.40
N LEU A 47 4.49 2.95 -2.22
CA LEU A 47 4.97 4.12 -1.48
C LEU A 47 6.42 3.99 -1.03
N GLY A 48 6.86 2.79 -0.63
CA GLY A 48 8.26 2.52 -0.29
C GLY A 48 9.18 2.71 -1.50
N ILE A 49 8.77 2.22 -2.68
CA ILE A 49 9.50 2.41 -3.93
C ILE A 49 9.57 3.91 -4.29
N ALA A 50 8.44 4.62 -4.19
CA ALA A 50 8.39 6.05 -4.50
C ALA A 50 9.29 6.88 -3.55
N GLN A 51 9.28 6.57 -2.26
CA GLN A 51 10.18 7.19 -1.29
C GLN A 51 11.65 6.93 -1.65
N GLY A 52 12.00 5.68 -1.95
CA GLY A 52 13.36 5.32 -2.36
C GLY A 52 13.81 6.04 -3.63
N ALA A 53 12.89 6.28 -4.58
CA ALA A 53 13.17 7.08 -5.78
C ALA A 53 13.44 8.56 -5.46
N ILE A 54 12.70 9.14 -4.51
CA ILE A 54 12.92 10.51 -4.01
C ILE A 54 14.31 10.61 -3.35
N ASP A 55 14.65 9.67 -2.47
CA ASP A 55 15.95 9.67 -1.78
C ASP A 55 17.12 9.50 -2.78
N ALA A 56 16.94 8.63 -3.78
CA ALA A 56 17.91 8.43 -4.85
C ALA A 56 18.09 9.69 -5.70
N VAL A 57 17.01 10.39 -6.08
CA VAL A 57 17.13 11.60 -6.89
C VAL A 57 17.73 12.77 -6.11
N MET A 58 17.43 12.88 -4.80
CA MET A 58 18.07 13.88 -3.92
C MET A 58 19.59 13.66 -3.83
N THR A 59 20.03 12.40 -3.76
CA THR A 59 21.45 12.03 -3.78
C THR A 59 22.09 12.36 -5.14
N LEU A 60 21.43 11.96 -6.23
CA LEU A 60 21.90 12.21 -7.59
C LEU A 60 22.01 13.70 -7.89
N ALA A 61 21.09 14.51 -7.38
CA ALA A 61 21.02 15.93 -7.66
C ALA A 61 22.24 16.73 -7.18
N GLN A 62 23.00 16.19 -6.22
CA GLN A 62 24.21 16.82 -5.70
C GLN A 62 25.34 16.92 -6.73
N THR A 63 25.41 15.96 -7.65
CA THR A 63 26.55 15.84 -8.58
C THR A 63 26.13 15.79 -10.04
N LYS A 64 24.87 15.42 -10.34
CA LYS A 64 24.40 15.27 -11.71
C LYS A 64 24.31 16.62 -12.42
N LYS A 65 25.12 16.76 -13.46
CA LYS A 65 25.05 17.85 -14.44
C LYS A 65 24.34 17.35 -15.70
N PRO A 66 23.24 18.00 -16.14
CA PRO A 66 22.58 17.69 -17.40
C PRO A 66 23.50 17.93 -18.62
N ALA A 67 23.23 17.26 -19.73
CA ALA A 67 24.04 17.41 -20.94
C ALA A 67 24.05 18.87 -21.42
N GLY A 68 25.25 19.38 -21.76
CA GLY A 68 25.44 20.74 -22.24
C GLY A 68 25.34 21.83 -21.16
N GLN A 69 25.39 21.47 -19.88
CA GLN A 69 25.15 22.38 -18.76
C GLN A 69 26.24 22.28 -17.69
N THR A 70 26.59 23.42 -17.09
CA THR A 70 27.65 23.52 -16.07
C THR A 70 27.15 23.30 -14.66
N ASP A 71 25.88 23.66 -14.41
CA ASP A 71 25.26 23.65 -13.09
C ASP A 71 24.65 22.28 -12.77
N THR A 72 24.56 21.97 -11.49
CA THR A 72 23.99 20.70 -11.02
C THR A 72 22.48 20.74 -10.99
N LEU A 73 21.82 19.58 -10.88
CA LEU A 73 20.35 19.53 -10.75
C LEU A 73 19.85 20.31 -9.53
N ARG A 74 20.56 20.28 -8.39
CA ARG A 74 20.18 21.03 -7.19
C ARG A 74 20.19 22.55 -7.36
N ASP A 75 20.84 23.08 -8.40
CA ASP A 75 20.87 24.53 -8.64
C ASP A 75 19.68 24.98 -9.51
N ARG A 76 18.82 24.05 -9.95
CA ARG A 76 17.72 24.32 -10.89
C ARG A 76 16.38 24.45 -10.19
N ALA A 77 15.73 25.59 -10.37
CA ALA A 77 14.37 25.83 -9.84
C ALA A 77 13.34 24.79 -10.33
N VAL A 78 13.39 24.39 -11.61
CA VAL A 78 12.48 23.37 -12.17
C VAL A 78 12.64 22.02 -11.48
N PHE A 79 13.87 21.64 -11.11
CA PHE A 79 14.12 20.40 -10.38
C PHE A 79 13.46 20.44 -8.99
N HIS A 80 13.62 21.54 -8.25
CA HIS A 80 12.98 21.71 -6.95
C HIS A 80 11.46 21.68 -7.02
N PHE A 81 10.86 22.29 -8.05
CA PHE A 81 9.42 22.24 -8.26
C PHE A 81 8.92 20.81 -8.48
N GLN A 82 9.57 20.05 -9.37
CA GLN A 82 9.21 18.65 -9.63
C GLN A 82 9.45 17.75 -8.41
N LEU A 83 10.52 18.01 -7.65
CA LEU A 83 10.80 17.30 -6.41
C LEU A 83 9.73 17.58 -5.35
N ALA A 84 9.30 18.84 -5.21
CA ALA A 84 8.24 19.22 -4.28
C ALA A 84 6.91 18.54 -4.62
N ASP A 85 6.53 18.49 -5.90
CA ASP A 85 5.34 17.77 -6.36
C ASP A 85 5.42 16.27 -6.04
N ALA A 86 6.57 15.63 -6.31
CA ALA A 86 6.77 14.22 -6.02
C ALA A 86 6.68 13.92 -4.51
N VAL A 87 7.31 14.75 -3.68
CA VAL A 87 7.23 14.64 -2.21
C VAL A 87 5.80 14.81 -1.74
N ALA A 88 5.09 15.85 -2.21
CA ALA A 88 3.70 16.09 -1.84
C ALA A 88 2.79 14.91 -2.22
N LEU A 89 3.00 14.31 -3.39
CA LEU A 89 2.24 13.14 -3.83
C LEU A 89 2.48 11.92 -2.93
N VAL A 90 3.74 11.63 -2.59
CA VAL A 90 4.09 10.49 -1.72
C VAL A 90 3.56 10.68 -0.30
N GLU A 91 3.73 11.87 0.27
CA GLU A 91 3.27 12.18 1.63
C GLU A 91 1.74 12.15 1.73
N SER A 92 1.03 12.74 0.76
CA SER A 92 -0.44 12.72 0.74
C SER A 92 -1.00 11.30 0.54
N ALA A 93 -0.41 10.51 -0.35
CA ALA A 93 -0.80 9.12 -0.57
C ALA A 93 -0.51 8.24 0.66
N ARG A 94 0.59 8.49 1.38
CA ARG A 94 0.91 7.82 2.65
C ARG A 94 -0.10 8.16 3.73
N ALA A 95 -0.41 9.43 3.93
CA ALA A 95 -1.41 9.86 4.90
C ALA A 95 -2.79 9.25 4.61
N TRP A 96 -3.20 9.26 3.33
CA TRP A 96 -4.44 8.65 2.89
C TRP A 96 -4.46 7.14 3.14
N LEU A 97 -3.39 6.42 2.79
CA LEU A 97 -3.30 4.98 3.01
C LEU A 97 -3.48 4.61 4.49
N TYR A 98 -2.79 5.30 5.40
CA TYR A 98 -2.92 5.05 6.83
C TYR A 98 -4.33 5.35 7.35
N ALA A 99 -4.93 6.46 6.91
CA ALA A 99 -6.30 6.80 7.27
C ALA A 99 -7.31 5.75 6.78
N SER A 100 -7.16 5.26 5.55
CA SER A 100 -8.01 4.20 4.99
C SER A 100 -7.85 2.87 5.73
N VAL A 101 -6.61 2.51 6.10
CA VAL A 101 -6.34 1.31 6.92
C VAL A 101 -7.01 1.42 8.29
N GLU A 102 -6.87 2.57 8.95
CA GLU A 102 -7.48 2.83 10.26
C GLU A 102 -9.01 2.76 10.18
N GLN A 103 -9.62 3.35 9.15
CA GLN A 103 -11.05 3.27 8.92
C GLN A 103 -11.52 1.82 8.70
N ALA A 104 -10.83 1.06 7.84
CA ALA A 104 -11.16 -0.34 7.59
C ALA A 104 -11.01 -1.19 8.86
N TRP A 105 -10.00 -0.90 9.68
CA TRP A 105 -9.77 -1.55 10.96
C TRP A 105 -10.89 -1.25 11.96
N ALA A 106 -11.30 0.01 12.08
CA ALA A 106 -12.42 0.41 12.94
C ALA A 106 -13.72 -0.30 12.54
N VAL A 107 -14.02 -0.38 11.23
CA VAL A 107 -15.18 -1.13 10.74
C VAL A 107 -15.09 -2.62 11.11
N ALA A 108 -13.92 -3.25 10.98
CA ALA A 108 -13.74 -4.65 11.37
C ALA A 108 -14.03 -4.90 12.86
N HIS A 109 -13.73 -3.93 13.74
CA HIS A 109 -13.98 -4.05 15.19
C HIS A 109 -15.47 -4.03 15.56
N THR A 110 -16.35 -3.59 14.66
CA THR A 110 -17.79 -3.57 14.91
C THR A 110 -18.44 -4.96 14.88
N GLY A 111 -17.70 -6.01 14.48
CA GLY A 111 -18.21 -7.38 14.44
C GLY A 111 -19.13 -7.68 13.24
N ARG A 112 -19.40 -6.69 12.39
CA ARG A 112 -20.15 -6.85 11.13
C ARG A 112 -19.23 -6.81 9.90
N PRO A 113 -19.63 -7.43 8.78
CA PRO A 113 -18.98 -7.20 7.51
C PRO A 113 -19.06 -5.73 7.09
N ALA A 114 -18.00 -5.22 6.46
CA ALA A 114 -18.00 -3.89 5.84
C ALA A 114 -19.04 -3.82 4.70
N THR A 115 -19.70 -2.68 4.52
CA THR A 115 -20.63 -2.44 3.40
C THR A 115 -19.89 -2.31 2.06
N ARG A 116 -20.61 -2.25 0.94
CA ARG A 116 -19.97 -2.01 -0.38
C ARG A 116 -19.23 -0.67 -0.42
N GLU A 117 -19.81 0.37 0.16
CA GLU A 117 -19.24 1.71 0.19
C GLU A 117 -17.98 1.77 1.06
N GLU A 118 -18.01 1.14 2.23
CA GLU A 118 -16.85 1.05 3.14
C GLU A 118 -15.67 0.26 2.53
N ARG A 119 -15.92 -0.58 1.52
CA ARG A 119 -14.88 -1.34 0.80
C ARG A 119 -14.33 -0.61 -0.42
N GLY A 120 -15.01 0.42 -0.91
CA GLY A 120 -14.64 1.15 -2.14
C GLY A 120 -13.90 2.46 -1.88
N ARG A 121 -13.71 2.82 -0.60
CA ARG A 121 -12.86 3.92 -0.16
C ARG A 121 -11.47 3.41 0.20
#